data_AF-L0G8Z0-F1
#
_entry.id   AF-L0G8Z0-F1
#
_cell.length_a   1.000
_cell.length_b   1.000
_cell.length_c   1.000
_cell.angle_alpha   90.00
_cell.angle_beta   90.00
_cell.angle_gamma   90.00
#
_symmetry.space_group_name_H-M   'P 1'
#
loop_
_entity.id
_entity.type
_entity.pdbx_description
1 polymer ?
#
loop_
_entity_poly.entity_id
_entity_poly.type
_entity_poly.pdbx_seq_one_letter_code
_entity_poly.pdbx_strand_id
1 'polypeptide(L)'
;MNTKFTVLIFLGVIVVSYGWITEKKIQKVLDEKLPNGFIKGAAKAVVHKLAKSEYGCMMDISWNKDCQRHCQSTEQKDGICHGMKCKCGKPRSY
;
A
#
# COMPACT_ATOMS: atom_id res chain seq x y z
N MET A 1 -1.24 27.20 2.02
CA MET A 1 -1.52 25.75 1.91
C MET A 1 -2.88 25.45 2.50
N ASN A 2 -3.80 24.90 1.71
CA ASN A 2 -5.11 24.51 2.22
C ASN A 2 -4.90 23.38 3.24
N THR A 3 -5.31 23.58 4.50
CA THR A 3 -5.11 22.62 5.61
C THR A 3 -5.57 21.20 5.27
N LYS A 4 -6.61 21.09 4.43
CA LYS A 4 -7.13 19.80 3.92
C LYS A 4 -6.09 19.01 3.10
N PHE A 5 -5.31 19.69 2.26
CA PHE A 5 -4.25 19.03 1.48
C PHE A 5 -3.06 18.64 2.36
N THR A 6 -2.73 19.45 3.36
CA THR A 6 -1.64 19.17 4.29
C THR A 6 -1.88 17.86 5.06
N VAL A 7 -3.10 17.59 5.50
CA VAL A 7 -3.46 16.33 6.19
C VAL A 7 -3.28 15.10 5.30
N LEU A 8 -3.66 15.19 4.02
CA LEU A 8 -3.46 14.09 3.06
C LEU A 8 -1.98 13.83 2.80
N ILE A 9 -1.17 14.88 2.71
CA ILE A 9 0.30 14.76 2.54
C ILE A 9 0.92 14.10 3.78
N PHE A 10 0.57 14.55 4.99
CA PHE A 10 1.09 13.94 6.22
C PHE A 10 0.65 12.47 6.38
N LEU A 11 -0.59 12.13 6.03
CA LEU A 11 -1.04 10.73 6.01
C LEU A 11 -0.22 9.90 5.02
N GLY A 12 0.06 10.43 3.83
CA GLY A 12 0.94 9.79 2.86
C GLY A 12 2.34 9.55 3.42
N VAL A 13 2.94 10.56 4.06
CA VAL A 13 4.27 10.46 4.68
C VAL A 13 4.28 9.44 5.82
N ILE A 14 3.26 9.40 6.68
CA ILE A 14 3.19 8.42 7.78
C ILE A 14 3.08 6.99 7.24
N VAL A 15 2.26 6.75 6.22
CA VAL A 15 2.10 5.43 5.61
C VAL A 15 3.41 4.97 4.97
N VAL A 16 4.12 5.88 4.28
CA VAL A 16 5.39 5.57 3.62
C VAL A 16 6.55 5.40 4.61
N SER A 17 6.64 6.26 5.63
CA SER A 17 7.75 6.27 6.58
C SER A 17 7.70 5.09 7.56
N TYR A 18 6.54 4.49 7.75
CA TYR A 18 6.33 3.45 8.72
C TYR A 18 5.62 2.24 8.11
N GLY A 19 6.21 1.62 7.09
CA GLY A 19 5.74 0.31 6.59
C GLY A 19 5.52 -0.75 7.69
N TRP A 20 6.06 -0.52 8.90
CA TRP A 20 5.81 -1.31 10.11
C TRP A 20 4.75 -0.80 11.10
N ILE A 21 4.33 0.47 11.07
CA ILE A 21 3.19 0.91 11.89
C ILE A 21 1.95 0.26 11.29
N THR A 22 1.53 -0.79 11.97
CA THR A 22 0.44 -1.69 11.63
C THR A 22 -0.74 -0.90 11.07
N GLU A 23 -1.27 -1.30 9.92
CA GLU A 23 -2.48 -0.76 9.29
C GLU A 23 -3.56 -0.39 10.33
N LYS A 24 -3.72 -1.23 11.36
CA LYS A 24 -4.60 -1.03 12.53
C LYS A 24 -4.40 0.31 13.26
N LYS A 25 -3.17 0.74 13.50
CA LYS A 25 -2.87 2.01 14.19
C LYS A 25 -3.28 3.20 13.33
N ILE A 26 -2.95 3.19 12.05
CA ILE A 26 -3.34 4.27 11.12
C ILE A 26 -4.86 4.28 10.97
N GLN A 27 -5.50 3.12 10.84
CA GLN A 27 -6.96 3.01 10.83
C GLN A 27 -7.60 3.57 12.10
N LYS A 28 -7.03 3.27 13.28
CA LYS A 28 -7.51 3.82 14.56
C LYS A 28 -7.38 5.34 14.62
N VAL A 29 -6.27 5.90 14.15
CA VAL A 29 -6.07 7.35 14.08
C VAL A 29 -7.07 8.00 13.11
N LEU A 30 -7.29 7.39 11.94
CA LEU A 30 -8.32 7.83 10.99
C LEU A 30 -9.72 7.74 11.60
N ASP A 31 -9.97 6.75 12.47
CA ASP A 31 -11.23 6.62 13.19
C ASP A 31 -11.49 7.75 14.17
N GLU A 32 -10.46 8.20 14.88
CA GLU A 32 -10.55 9.26 15.88
C GLU A 32 -10.57 10.67 15.26
N LYS A 33 -9.82 10.88 14.16
CA LYS A 33 -9.61 12.22 13.59
C LYS A 33 -10.56 12.60 12.47
N LEU A 34 -11.16 11.63 11.77
CA LEU A 34 -12.07 11.94 10.65
C LEU A 34 -13.52 11.65 11.02
N PRO A 35 -14.45 12.57 10.72
CA PRO A 35 -15.87 12.30 10.86
C PRO A 35 -16.29 11.16 9.95
N ASN A 36 -17.28 10.37 10.39
CA ASN A 36 -17.85 9.30 9.59
C ASN A 36 -18.43 9.87 8.29
N GLY A 37 -17.97 9.35 7.16
CA GLY A 37 -18.38 9.82 5.84
C GLY A 37 -17.46 9.31 4.72
N PHE A 38 -17.75 9.76 3.50
CA PHE A 38 -17.03 9.35 2.28
C PHE A 38 -15.51 9.54 2.39
N ILE A 39 -15.06 10.69 2.93
CA ILE A 39 -13.63 11.02 3.07
C ILE A 39 -12.91 10.01 3.96
N LYS A 40 -13.52 9.62 5.09
CA LYS A 40 -12.96 8.62 6.00
C LYS A 40 -12.87 7.25 5.33
N GLY A 41 -13.92 6.85 4.61
CA GLY A 41 -13.94 5.61 3.83
C GLY A 41 -12.85 5.57 2.78
N ALA A 42 -12.70 6.65 2.00
CA ALA A 42 -11.66 6.79 0.98
C ALA A 42 -10.26 6.74 1.59
N ALA A 43 -10.00 7.47 2.68
CA ALA A 43 -8.71 7.46 3.36
C ALA A 43 -8.35 6.06 3.89
N LYS A 44 -9.31 5.37 4.54
CA LYS A 44 -9.11 3.99 5.00
C LYS A 44 -8.82 3.03 3.83
N ALA A 45 -9.54 3.18 2.72
CA ALA A 45 -9.34 2.34 1.54
C ALA A 45 -7.94 2.56 0.93
N VAL A 46 -7.46 3.80 0.88
CA VAL A 46 -6.10 4.13 0.41
C VAL A 46 -5.06 3.52 1.35
N VAL A 47 -5.19 3.72 2.66
CA VAL A 47 -4.29 3.12 3.65
C VAL A 47 -4.27 1.60 3.54
N HIS A 48 -5.45 0.98 3.43
CA HIS A 48 -5.57 -0.47 3.27
C HIS A 48 -4.91 -0.99 1.99
N LYS A 49 -5.05 -0.25 0.88
CA LYS A 49 -4.39 -0.56 -0.39
C LYS A 49 -2.87 -0.42 -0.27
N LEU A 50 -2.39 0.71 0.24
CA LEU A 50 -0.95 0.97 0.42
C LEU A 50 -0.29 -0.01 1.40
N ALA A 51 -0.96 -0.37 2.50
CA ALA A 51 -0.47 -1.36 3.45
C ALA A 51 -0.36 -2.77 2.84
N LYS A 52 -1.15 -3.08 1.81
CA LYS A 52 -1.07 -4.32 1.04
C LYS A 52 -0.05 -4.25 -0.10
N SER A 53 0.53 -3.08 -0.37
CA SER A 53 1.55 -2.90 -1.40
C SER A 53 2.84 -3.61 -0.99
N GLU A 54 3.17 -4.69 -1.68
CA GLU A 54 4.41 -5.45 -1.48
C GLU A 54 5.35 -5.19 -2.65
N TYR A 55 6.62 -4.86 -2.34
CA TYR A 55 7.72 -4.71 -3.32
C TYR A 55 7.32 -3.88 -4.57
N GLY A 56 6.71 -2.72 -4.34
CA GLY A 56 6.36 -1.77 -5.40
C GLY A 56 5.25 -2.22 -6.35
N CYS A 57 4.46 -3.25 -6.01
CA CYS A 57 3.30 -3.65 -6.79
C CYS A 57 2.13 -2.66 -6.60
N MET A 58 1.76 -1.95 -7.65
CA MET A 58 0.56 -1.13 -7.71
C MET A 58 -0.29 -1.57 -8.90
N MET A 59 -1.53 -1.99 -8.61
CA MET A 59 -2.51 -2.34 -9.65
C MET A 59 -1.90 -3.26 -10.71
N ASP A 60 -1.37 -4.40 -10.26
CA ASP A 60 -0.87 -5.45 -11.13
C ASP A 60 0.44 -5.14 -11.87
N ILE A 61 1.04 -3.97 -11.62
CA ILE A 61 2.26 -3.49 -12.28
C ILE A 61 3.33 -3.20 -11.21
N SER A 62 4.56 -3.66 -11.45
CA SER A 62 5.74 -3.24 -10.68
C SER A 62 6.57 -2.29 -11.54
N TRP A 63 6.61 -1.02 -11.15
CA TRP A 63 7.28 0.04 -11.94
C TRP A 63 8.80 -0.11 -11.93
N ASN A 64 9.36 -0.44 -10.76
CA ASN A 64 10.81 -0.57 -10.57
C ASN A 64 11.31 -2.02 -10.69
N LYS A 65 10.44 -2.96 -11.08
CA LYS A 65 10.72 -4.41 -11.06
C LYS A 65 11.15 -4.92 -9.67
N ASP A 66 10.76 -4.23 -8.60
CA ASP A 66 11.14 -4.59 -7.22
C ASP A 66 10.58 -5.95 -6.83
N CYS A 67 9.35 -6.28 -7.27
CA CYS A 67 8.77 -7.60 -7.08
C CYS A 67 9.59 -8.70 -7.79
N GLN A 68 10.00 -8.47 -9.05
CA GLN A 68 10.88 -9.39 -9.77
C GLN A 68 12.21 -9.57 -9.06
N ARG A 69 12.85 -8.47 -8.64
CA ARG A 69 14.14 -8.51 -7.95
C ARG A 69 14.06 -9.25 -6.62
N HIS A 70 13.01 -8.99 -5.85
CA HIS A 70 12.74 -9.70 -4.61
C HIS A 70 12.61 -11.21 -4.85
N CYS A 71 11.73 -11.64 -5.76
CA CYS A 71 11.48 -13.06 -6.01
C CYS A 71 12.68 -13.79 -6.63
N GLN A 72 13.46 -13.12 -7.48
CA GLN A 72 14.71 -13.67 -8.00
C GLN A 72 15.74 -13.84 -6.87
N SER A 73 15.81 -12.89 -5.95
CA SER A 73 16.72 -12.94 -4.80
C SER A 73 16.33 -13.98 -3.75
N THR A 74 15.04 -14.22 -3.50
CA THR A 74 14.58 -15.07 -2.40
C THR A 74 14.22 -16.48 -2.82
N GLU A 75 13.62 -16.65 -4.00
CA GLU A 75 13.10 -17.94 -4.48
C GLU A 75 13.65 -18.35 -5.85
N GLN A 76 14.46 -17.52 -6.51
CA GLN A 76 14.93 -17.74 -7.89
C GLN A 76 13.78 -17.98 -8.89
N LYS A 77 12.64 -17.32 -8.67
CA LYS A 77 11.45 -17.38 -9.51
C LYS A 77 11.07 -16.00 -10.00
N ASP A 78 10.26 -15.96 -11.05
CA ASP A 78 9.67 -14.71 -11.53
C ASP A 78 8.73 -14.09 -10.50
N GLY A 79 8.89 -12.79 -10.28
CA GLY A 79 8.03 -12.00 -9.41
C GLY A 79 6.91 -11.36 -10.21
N ILE A 80 5.68 -11.75 -9.87
CA ILE A 80 4.47 -11.34 -10.58
C ILE A 80 3.58 -10.59 -9.59
N CYS A 81 3.16 -9.37 -9.95
CA CYS A 81 2.19 -8.62 -9.16
C CYS A 81 0.78 -9.20 -9.30
N HIS A 82 0.10 -9.37 -8.18
CA HIS A 82 -1.31 -9.76 -8.04
C HIS A 82 -2.03 -8.67 -7.25
N GLY A 83 -2.63 -7.72 -7.96
CA GLY A 83 -3.12 -6.46 -7.43
C GLY A 83 -1.97 -5.66 -6.82
N MET A 84 -1.93 -5.58 -5.50
CA MET A 84 -0.87 -4.87 -4.76
C MET A 84 0.14 -5.81 -4.11
N LYS A 85 -0.03 -7.12 -4.23
CA LYS A 85 0.87 -8.12 -3.64
C LYS A 85 1.88 -8.61 -4.65
N CYS A 86 3.06 -9.00 -4.17
CA CYS A 86 4.06 -9.67 -4.98
C CYS A 86 3.97 -11.17 -4.78
N LYS A 87 4.00 -11.95 -5.87
CA LYS A 87 3.97 -13.42 -5.83
C LYS A 87 5.10 -13.99 -6.66
N CYS A 88 5.89 -14.88 -6.05
CA CYS A 88 7.01 -15.55 -6.70
C CYS A 88 6.54 -16.86 -7.36
N GLY A 89 6.75 -17.00 -8.67
CA GLY A 89 6.44 -18.19 -9.47
C GLY A 89 4.96 -18.55 -9.54
N LYS A 90 4.06 -17.60 -9.28
CA LYS A 90 2.61 -17.80 -9.41
C LYS A 90 2.10 -16.98 -10.59
N PRO A 91 2.05 -17.56 -11.81
CA PRO A 91 1.40 -16.90 -12.93
C PRO A 91 -0.06 -16.63 -12.58
N ARG A 92 -0.63 -15.56 -13.13
CA ARG A 92 -2.07 -15.31 -12.96
C ARG A 92 -2.83 -16.35 -13.77
N SER A 93 -3.63 -17.17 -13.09
CA SER A 93 -4.72 -17.89 -13.70
C SER A 93 -5.94 -16.96 -13.65
N TYR A 94 -6.16 -16.19 -14.71
CA TYR A 94 -7.51 -15.70 -14.99
C TYR A 94 -8.19 -16.71 -15.90
#